data_AF-A0A661YJS5-F1
#
_entry.id   AF-A0A661YJS5-F1
#
_cell.length_a   1.000
_cell.length_b   1.000
_cell.length_c   1.000
_cell.angle_alpha   90.00
_cell.angle_beta   90.00
_cell.angle_gamma   90.00
#
_symmetry.space_group_name_H-M   'P 1'
#
loop_
_entity.id
_entity.type
_entity.pdbx_description
1 polymer ?
#
loop_
_entity_poly.entity_id
_entity_poly.type
_entity_poly.pdbx_seq_one_letter_code
_entity_poly.pdbx_strand_id
1 'polypeptide(L)'
;MADQKFIFRCNDCSASYDASEVKYLCPACAEKNVSELPPKGVLKTIYDYQKLIKSGLDFAGLKKNHLLDLLPVNSIESLPNLEIGNTPLYVVRELDHSKLPFKLFLKDDSQNPTYSFKDRASAVVSAFAKERGHEIIVTASTGNAGSSLAGVCAAQGQKAVVIVPATAPVAKLTQIMMYGARIVPVKGTYDDAFDLSIKATEEFGWYNRNTAFNPLTIEGKKTVAFELFEQLGHTIPDRIFVPVGDGVIISGVYKGFEDLLQLQ
;
A
#
# COMPACT_ATOMS: atom_id res chain seq x y z
N MET A 1 -15.68 -23.20 -1.66
CA MET A 1 -15.77 -21.85 -1.05
C MET A 1 -14.34 -21.47 -0.72
N ALA A 2 -13.76 -20.48 -1.39
CA ALA A 2 -12.39 -20.06 -1.09
C ALA A 2 -12.34 -19.64 0.38
N ASP A 3 -11.38 -20.17 1.15
CA ASP A 3 -11.18 -19.81 2.56
C ASP A 3 -10.99 -18.29 2.63
N GLN A 4 -11.98 -17.59 3.16
CA GLN A 4 -12.05 -16.14 3.05
C GLN A 4 -11.05 -15.51 4.03
N LYS A 5 -9.86 -15.21 3.51
CA LYS A 5 -8.71 -14.77 4.30
C LYS A 5 -8.94 -13.48 5.11
N PHE A 6 -9.75 -12.58 4.58
CA PHE A 6 -10.09 -11.32 5.23
C PHE A 6 -11.46 -10.82 4.75
N ILE A 7 -12.07 -9.97 5.56
CA ILE A 7 -13.24 -9.15 5.18
C ILE A 7 -12.81 -7.69 5.08
N PHE A 8 -13.61 -6.88 4.37
CA PHE A 8 -13.49 -5.43 4.44
C PHE A 8 -14.43 -4.86 5.48
N ARG A 9 -13.97 -3.87 6.24
CA ARG A 9 -14.80 -3.06 7.14
C ARG A 9 -14.67 -1.59 6.78
N CYS A 10 -15.79 -0.89 6.62
CA CYS A 10 -15.83 0.53 6.35
C CYS A 10 -15.39 1.35 7.57
N ASN A 11 -14.50 2.33 7.38
CA ASN A 11 -14.07 3.21 8.48
C ASN A 11 -15.13 4.23 8.91
N ASP A 12 -16.10 4.56 8.03
CA ASP A 12 -17.14 5.55 8.32
C ASP A 12 -18.38 4.94 8.97
N CYS A 13 -18.91 3.85 8.41
CA CYS A 13 -20.17 3.23 8.87
C CYS A 13 -20.01 1.88 9.56
N SER A 14 -18.78 1.34 9.65
CA SER A 14 -18.48 0.02 10.22
C SER A 14 -19.13 -1.18 9.53
N ALA A 15 -19.84 -0.99 8.41
CA ALA A 15 -20.36 -2.09 7.59
C ALA A 15 -19.23 -3.01 7.12
N SER A 16 -19.50 -4.31 7.12
CA SER A 16 -18.56 -5.35 6.72
C SER A 16 -18.98 -5.99 5.41
N TYR A 17 -18.01 -6.33 4.58
CA TYR A 17 -18.22 -6.85 3.23
C TYR A 17 -17.25 -7.99 2.94
N ASP A 18 -17.70 -8.93 2.12
CA ASP A 18 -16.80 -9.93 1.55
C ASP A 18 -15.84 -9.26 0.54
N ALA A 19 -14.60 -9.75 0.48
CA ALA A 19 -13.60 -9.23 -0.46
C ALA A 19 -13.93 -9.50 -1.95
N SER A 20 -14.91 -10.36 -2.23
CA SER A 20 -15.50 -10.62 -3.54
C SER A 20 -16.66 -9.68 -3.88
N GLU A 21 -17.33 -9.10 -2.87
CA GLU A 21 -18.49 -8.20 -3.05
C GLU A 21 -18.06 -6.76 -3.35
N VAL A 22 -16.95 -6.32 -2.75
CA VAL A 22 -16.47 -4.94 -2.86
C VAL A 22 -14.97 -4.88 -3.13
N LYS A 23 -14.56 -3.96 -4.02
CA LYS A 23 -13.15 -3.82 -4.43
C LYS A 23 -12.42 -2.63 -3.83
N TYR A 24 -13.08 -1.48 -3.70
CA TYR A 24 -12.42 -0.19 -3.43
C TYR A 24 -13.03 0.53 -2.22
N LEU A 25 -14.26 1.03 -2.36
CA LEU A 25 -14.95 1.80 -1.33
C LEU A 25 -16.26 1.14 -0.91
N CYS A 26 -16.68 1.40 0.31
CA CYS A 26 -18.01 1.06 0.83
C CYS A 26 -19.10 1.67 -0.07
N PRO A 27 -20.00 0.86 -0.67
CA PRO A 27 -21.03 1.34 -1.59
C PRO A 27 -21.90 2.43 -0.96
N ALA A 28 -22.39 2.22 0.26
CA ALA A 28 -23.30 3.15 0.93
C ALA A 28 -22.65 4.49 1.34
N CYS A 29 -21.35 4.50 1.64
CA CYS A 29 -20.65 5.72 2.03
C CYS A 29 -20.11 6.48 0.83
N ALA A 30 -19.70 5.77 -0.22
CA ALA A 30 -19.11 6.36 -1.42
C ALA A 30 -20.11 7.16 -2.25
N GLU A 31 -21.41 6.86 -2.16
CA GLU A 31 -22.49 7.66 -2.79
C GLU A 31 -22.50 9.14 -2.38
N LYS A 32 -21.89 9.46 -1.23
CA LYS A 32 -21.82 10.82 -0.68
C LYS A 32 -20.52 11.54 -1.03
N ASN A 33 -19.68 10.94 -1.87
CA ASN A 33 -18.41 11.54 -2.26
C ASN A 33 -18.63 12.69 -3.24
N VAL A 34 -17.85 13.75 -3.04
CA VAL A 34 -17.75 14.90 -3.93
C VAL A 34 -16.26 15.17 -4.15
N SER A 35 -15.87 15.62 -5.34
CA SER A 35 -14.45 15.70 -5.74
C SER A 35 -13.59 16.61 -4.83
N GLU A 36 -14.20 17.53 -4.10
CA GLU A 36 -13.49 18.51 -3.25
C GLU A 36 -13.15 17.98 -1.83
N LEU A 37 -13.69 16.83 -1.43
CA LEU A 37 -13.52 16.27 -0.09
C LEU A 37 -12.78 14.93 -0.14
N PRO A 38 -12.05 14.56 0.93
CA PRO A 38 -11.49 13.21 1.04
C PRO A 38 -12.58 12.14 0.86
N PRO A 39 -12.28 11.04 0.15
CA PRO A 39 -13.27 10.02 -0.11
C PRO A 39 -13.73 9.36 1.20
N LYS A 40 -15.04 9.29 1.37
CA LYS A 40 -15.70 8.45 2.36
C LYS A 40 -15.81 7.02 1.86
N GLY A 41 -15.98 6.12 2.79
CA GLY A 41 -16.15 4.70 2.53
C GLY A 41 -14.83 3.96 2.39
N VAL A 42 -13.71 4.52 2.83
CA VAL A 42 -12.42 3.81 2.79
C VAL A 42 -12.53 2.54 3.61
N LEU A 43 -12.22 1.42 2.96
CA LEU A 43 -12.29 0.10 3.56
C LEU A 43 -10.96 -0.25 4.25
N LYS A 44 -11.07 -1.04 5.30
CA LYS A 44 -9.97 -1.63 6.04
C LYS A 44 -10.08 -3.14 5.99
N THR A 45 -8.97 -3.84 5.77
CA THR A 45 -8.97 -5.31 5.88
C THR A 45 -9.04 -5.73 7.35
N ILE A 46 -9.84 -6.75 7.63
CA ILE A 46 -9.91 -7.41 8.94
C ILE A 46 -9.64 -8.90 8.69
N TYR A 47 -8.58 -9.41 9.32
CA TYR A 47 -8.19 -10.81 9.25
C TYR A 47 -8.88 -11.61 10.36
N ASP A 48 -8.93 -12.94 10.23
CA ASP A 48 -9.38 -13.82 11.30
C ASP A 48 -8.28 -14.02 12.34
N TYR A 49 -8.08 -13.00 13.19
CA TYR A 49 -7.05 -13.03 14.24
C TYR A 49 -7.28 -14.18 15.25
N GLN A 50 -8.53 -14.55 15.50
CA GLN A 50 -8.88 -15.69 16.37
C GLN A 50 -8.35 -17.01 15.79
N LYS A 51 -8.52 -17.24 14.49
CA LYS A 51 -7.95 -18.41 13.80
C LYS A 51 -6.43 -18.38 13.81
N LEU A 52 -5.81 -17.22 13.63
CA LEU A 52 -4.35 -17.07 13.70
C LEU A 52 -3.79 -17.32 15.10
N ILE A 53 -4.42 -16.82 16.15
CA ILE A 53 -4.01 -17.10 17.54
C ILE A 53 -4.13 -18.61 17.83
N LYS A 54 -5.25 -19.23 17.44
CA LYS A 54 -5.50 -20.66 17.66
C LYS A 54 -4.54 -21.58 16.90
N SER A 55 -3.94 -21.12 15.81
CA SER A 55 -2.92 -21.91 15.09
C SER A 55 -1.59 -21.97 15.85
N GLY A 56 -1.39 -21.12 16.87
CA GLY A 56 -0.18 -21.06 17.67
C GLY A 56 1.01 -20.42 16.93
N LEU A 57 0.76 -19.72 15.82
CA LEU A 57 1.79 -18.98 15.10
C LEU A 57 2.21 -17.74 15.89
N ASP A 58 3.45 -17.74 16.35
CA ASP A 58 4.10 -16.53 16.83
C ASP A 58 4.61 -15.68 15.64
N PHE A 59 5.21 -14.52 15.96
CA PHE A 59 5.75 -13.64 14.92
C PHE A 59 6.82 -14.33 14.04
N ALA A 60 7.63 -15.24 14.61
CA ALA A 60 8.62 -16.00 13.84
C ALA A 60 7.95 -16.97 12.85
N GLY A 61 6.84 -17.60 13.24
CA GLY A 61 5.99 -18.41 12.38
C GLY A 61 5.38 -17.60 11.23
N LEU A 62 4.80 -16.43 11.53
CA LEU A 62 4.28 -15.52 10.51
C LEU A 62 5.37 -15.09 9.53
N LYS A 63 6.57 -14.77 10.02
CA LYS A 63 7.72 -14.38 9.20
C LYS A 63 8.22 -15.52 8.32
N LYS A 64 8.23 -16.76 8.82
CA LYS A 64 8.56 -17.94 8.02
C LYS A 64 7.59 -18.14 6.86
N ASN A 65 6.33 -17.72 7.03
CA ASN A 65 5.33 -17.67 5.97
C ASN A 65 5.29 -16.30 5.25
N HIS A 66 6.37 -15.52 5.29
CA HIS A 66 6.51 -14.23 4.62
C HIS A 66 5.40 -13.22 4.94
N LEU A 67 4.83 -13.31 6.14
CA LEU A 67 3.71 -12.51 6.62
C LEU A 67 2.45 -12.64 5.74
N LEU A 68 2.37 -13.68 4.89
CA LEU A 68 1.23 -13.91 4.02
C LEU A 68 -0.05 -13.97 4.83
N ASP A 69 -0.05 -14.57 6.02
CA ASP A 69 -1.22 -14.65 6.92
C ASP A 69 -1.85 -13.29 7.23
N LEU A 70 -1.06 -12.21 7.20
CA LEU A 70 -1.47 -10.83 7.41
C LEU A 70 -1.40 -10.00 6.13
N LEU A 71 -1.46 -10.62 4.95
CA LEU A 71 -1.52 -9.90 3.68
C LEU A 71 -2.71 -10.41 2.83
N PRO A 72 -3.28 -9.54 1.98
CA PRO A 72 -4.45 -9.89 1.18
C PRO A 72 -4.11 -10.79 -0.04
N VAL A 73 -2.98 -11.48 -0.03
CA VAL A 73 -2.48 -12.34 -1.12
C VAL A 73 -2.23 -13.75 -0.60
N ASN A 74 -2.39 -14.76 -1.45
CA ASN A 74 -2.38 -16.17 -1.02
C ASN A 74 -1.02 -16.83 -1.20
N SER A 75 -0.20 -16.33 -2.12
CA SER A 75 1.04 -16.97 -2.52
C SER A 75 2.18 -15.94 -2.62
N ILE A 76 3.38 -16.35 -2.22
CA ILE A 76 4.58 -15.52 -2.36
C ILE A 76 4.94 -15.31 -3.83
N GLU A 77 4.64 -16.28 -4.70
CA GLU A 77 4.85 -16.23 -6.14
C GLU A 77 3.98 -15.15 -6.84
N SER A 78 2.94 -14.67 -6.16
CA SER A 78 2.15 -13.52 -6.59
C SER A 78 2.87 -12.19 -6.40
N LEU A 79 3.80 -12.09 -5.44
CA LEU A 79 4.58 -10.87 -5.18
C LEU A 79 5.63 -10.63 -6.27
N PRO A 80 6.03 -9.37 -6.51
CA PRO A 80 7.10 -9.08 -7.45
C PRO A 80 8.42 -9.72 -6.99
N ASN A 81 9.22 -10.22 -7.94
CA ASN A 81 10.58 -10.69 -7.67
C ASN A 81 11.55 -9.49 -7.52
N LEU A 82 11.26 -8.65 -6.55
CA LEU A 82 12.02 -7.46 -6.16
C LEU A 82 12.21 -7.48 -4.65
N GLU A 83 13.36 -7.00 -4.18
CA GLU A 83 13.62 -6.83 -2.75
C GLU A 83 12.91 -5.56 -2.24
N ILE A 84 11.60 -5.68 -2.02
CA ILE A 84 10.75 -4.63 -1.45
C ILE A 84 10.61 -4.87 0.04
N GLY A 85 10.88 -3.83 0.83
CA GLY A 85 10.97 -3.94 2.28
C GLY A 85 12.35 -4.41 2.73
N ASN A 86 12.42 -4.95 3.95
CA ASN A 86 13.65 -5.25 4.69
C ASN A 86 14.66 -4.07 4.68
N THR A 87 14.14 -2.85 4.72
CA THR A 87 14.96 -1.65 4.52
C THR A 87 15.79 -1.31 5.75
N PRO A 88 16.92 -0.59 5.61
CA PRO A 88 17.78 -0.26 6.74
C PRO A 88 17.06 0.48 7.88
N LEU A 89 17.42 0.14 9.10
CA LEU A 89 17.07 0.89 10.31
C LEU A 89 18.36 1.46 10.92
N TYR A 90 18.66 2.72 10.61
CA TYR A 90 19.85 3.39 11.10
C TYR A 90 19.67 3.85 12.54
N VAL A 91 20.71 3.70 13.35
CA VAL A 91 20.74 4.22 14.72
C VAL A 91 21.45 5.57 14.72
N VAL A 92 20.73 6.63 15.07
CA VAL A 92 21.27 7.98 15.21
C VAL A 92 21.60 8.19 16.69
N ARG A 93 22.89 8.32 17.00
CA ARG A 93 23.39 8.49 18.38
C ARG A 93 23.67 9.94 18.73
N GLU A 94 23.94 10.76 17.72
CA GLU A 94 24.38 12.15 17.85
C GLU A 94 23.70 13.00 16.77
N LEU A 95 23.36 14.25 17.13
CA LEU A 95 22.84 15.27 16.23
C LEU A 95 23.54 16.59 16.59
N ASP A 96 24.04 17.32 15.60
CA ASP A 96 24.79 18.58 15.79
C ASP A 96 25.89 18.46 16.86
N HIS A 97 26.69 17.40 16.76
CA HIS A 97 27.79 17.06 17.68
C HIS A 97 27.37 16.82 19.15
N SER A 98 26.06 16.65 19.41
CA SER A 98 25.52 16.40 20.75
C SER A 98 24.92 15.00 20.83
N LYS A 99 25.25 14.25 21.89
CA LYS A 99 24.64 12.95 22.18
C LYS A 99 23.16 13.13 22.46
N LEU A 100 22.34 12.31 21.82
CA LEU A 100 20.90 12.30 22.08
C LEU A 100 20.62 11.62 23.44
N PRO A 101 19.73 12.19 24.28
CA PRO A 101 19.32 11.57 25.54
C PRO A 101 18.34 10.40 25.33
N PHE A 102 18.04 10.05 24.09
CA PHE A 102 17.13 8.97 23.68
C PHE A 102 17.71 8.21 22.48
N LYS A 103 17.19 7.02 22.20
CA LYS A 103 17.51 6.28 20.98
C LYS A 103 16.70 6.83 19.82
N LEU A 104 17.37 7.37 18.82
CA LEU A 104 16.73 7.80 17.57
C LEU A 104 17.04 6.79 16.48
N PHE A 105 15.99 6.39 15.75
CA PHE A 105 16.11 5.46 14.63
C PHE A 105 15.59 6.13 13.35
N LEU A 106 16.22 5.82 12.22
CA LEU A 106 15.77 6.23 10.89
C LEU A 106 15.50 4.99 10.04
N LYS A 107 14.22 4.77 9.72
CA LYS A 107 13.79 3.71 8.80
C LYS A 107 13.86 4.22 7.36
N ASP A 108 14.86 3.76 6.60
CA ASP A 108 15.17 4.31 5.28
C ASP A 108 14.51 3.53 4.14
N ASP A 109 13.26 3.88 3.88
CA ASP A 109 12.49 3.32 2.76
C ASP A 109 12.82 3.94 1.40
N SER A 110 13.80 4.85 1.33
CA SER A 110 14.35 5.29 0.05
C SER A 110 15.24 4.23 -0.61
N GLN A 111 15.60 3.17 0.09
CA GLN A 111 16.36 2.03 -0.45
C GLN A 111 15.50 0.97 -1.14
N ASN A 112 14.17 1.15 -1.18
CA ASN A 112 13.31 0.28 -1.99
C ASN A 112 13.66 0.42 -3.50
N PRO A 113 13.31 -0.56 -4.35
CA PRO A 113 13.75 -0.62 -5.75
C PRO A 113 13.47 0.62 -6.61
N THR A 114 12.33 1.31 -6.41
CA THR A 114 12.02 2.56 -7.12
C THR A 114 12.34 3.81 -6.29
N TYR A 115 13.13 3.65 -5.24
CA TYR A 115 13.54 4.67 -4.28
C TYR A 115 12.39 5.27 -3.46
N SER A 116 11.35 4.47 -3.19
CA SER A 116 10.21 4.96 -2.40
C SER A 116 9.50 3.90 -1.58
N PHE A 117 9.04 4.33 -0.39
CA PHE A 117 8.04 3.64 0.43
C PHE A 117 6.80 3.16 -0.34
N LYS A 118 6.47 3.79 -1.47
CA LYS A 118 5.31 3.41 -2.29
C LYS A 118 5.41 1.99 -2.84
N ASP A 119 6.61 1.41 -2.93
CA ASP A 119 6.86 0.05 -3.43
C ASP A 119 6.14 -1.00 -2.62
N ARG A 120 6.09 -0.84 -1.30
CA ARG A 120 5.34 -1.72 -0.41
C ARG A 120 3.87 -1.84 -0.81
N ALA A 121 3.23 -0.70 -1.10
CA ALA A 121 1.83 -0.66 -1.53
C ALA A 121 1.65 -1.28 -2.92
N SER A 122 2.52 -0.89 -3.86
CA SER A 122 2.43 -1.35 -5.25
C SER A 122 2.66 -2.86 -5.36
N ALA A 123 3.56 -3.45 -4.56
CA ALA A 123 3.81 -4.89 -4.49
C ALA A 123 2.54 -5.67 -4.16
N VAL A 124 1.85 -5.29 -3.08
CA VAL A 124 0.63 -5.97 -2.62
C VAL A 124 -0.52 -5.77 -3.62
N VAL A 125 -0.71 -4.55 -4.12
CA VAL A 125 -1.75 -4.24 -5.12
C VAL A 125 -1.53 -5.04 -6.41
N SER A 126 -0.29 -5.09 -6.90
CA SER A 126 0.10 -5.83 -8.11
C SER A 126 -0.08 -7.34 -7.94
N ALA A 127 0.33 -7.89 -6.80
CA ALA A 127 0.15 -9.29 -6.48
C ALA A 127 -1.32 -9.69 -6.38
N PHE A 128 -2.13 -8.87 -5.69
CA PHE A 128 -3.57 -9.09 -5.61
C PHE A 128 -4.26 -9.05 -6.98
N ALA A 129 -3.86 -8.10 -7.83
CA ALA A 129 -4.32 -8.00 -9.22
C ALA A 129 -3.97 -9.27 -10.02
N LYS A 130 -2.73 -9.74 -9.91
CA LYS A 130 -2.21 -10.92 -10.62
C LYS A 130 -3.00 -12.18 -10.24
N GLU A 131 -3.25 -12.41 -8.96
CA GLU A 131 -4.06 -13.56 -8.49
C GLU A 131 -5.48 -13.57 -9.04
N ARG A 132 -5.99 -12.41 -9.47
CA ARG A 132 -7.36 -12.23 -10.00
C ARG A 132 -7.39 -12.00 -11.52
N GLY A 133 -6.26 -12.22 -12.21
CA GLY A 133 -6.18 -12.10 -13.66
C GLY A 133 -6.24 -10.67 -14.19
N HIS A 134 -6.02 -9.65 -13.35
CA HIS A 134 -5.91 -8.27 -13.82
C HIS A 134 -4.53 -8.03 -14.46
N GLU A 135 -4.52 -7.87 -15.79
CA GLU A 135 -3.29 -7.59 -16.55
C GLU A 135 -2.89 -6.12 -16.53
N ILE A 136 -3.85 -5.21 -16.36
CA ILE A 136 -3.65 -3.76 -16.43
C ILE A 136 -3.96 -3.13 -15.08
N ILE A 137 -3.02 -2.34 -14.58
CA ILE A 137 -3.18 -1.56 -13.34
C ILE A 137 -3.05 -0.08 -13.67
N VAL A 138 -4.02 0.71 -13.20
CA VAL A 138 -4.10 2.15 -13.41
C VAL A 138 -3.85 2.93 -12.12
N THR A 139 -3.19 4.08 -12.24
CA THR A 139 -3.10 5.09 -11.17
C THR A 139 -3.05 6.50 -11.74
N ALA A 140 -3.50 7.48 -10.97
CA ALA A 140 -3.26 8.88 -11.24
C ALA A 140 -2.11 9.37 -10.37
N SER A 141 -0.94 9.65 -10.96
CA SER A 141 0.19 10.21 -10.22
C SER A 141 1.32 10.68 -11.13
N THR A 142 1.88 11.84 -10.84
CA THR A 142 3.13 12.31 -11.46
C THR A 142 4.37 12.00 -10.63
N GLY A 143 4.23 11.33 -9.48
CA GLY A 143 5.33 11.13 -8.53
C GLY A 143 5.56 9.67 -8.16
N ASN A 144 6.06 9.45 -6.95
CA ASN A 144 6.54 8.14 -6.50
C ASN A 144 5.50 7.01 -6.60
N ALA A 145 4.18 7.30 -6.51
CA ALA A 145 3.17 6.27 -6.68
C ALA A 145 3.10 5.75 -8.13
N GLY A 146 3.27 6.64 -9.12
CA GLY A 146 3.36 6.28 -10.52
C GLY A 146 4.64 5.51 -10.84
N SER A 147 5.80 5.98 -10.35
CA SER A 147 7.09 5.29 -10.54
C SER A 147 7.10 3.90 -9.92
N SER A 148 6.59 3.81 -8.69
CA SER A 148 6.47 2.56 -7.96
C SER A 148 5.56 1.56 -8.66
N LEU A 149 4.38 1.99 -9.11
CA LEU A 149 3.47 1.12 -9.87
C LEU A 149 4.14 0.64 -11.16
N ALA A 150 4.76 1.55 -11.91
CA ALA A 150 5.42 1.24 -13.17
C ALA A 150 6.55 0.21 -12.98
N GLY A 151 7.45 0.43 -12.02
CA GLY A 151 8.56 -0.48 -11.74
C GLY A 151 8.09 -1.86 -11.26
N VAL A 152 7.10 -1.91 -10.37
CA VAL A 152 6.53 -3.18 -9.89
C VAL A 152 5.81 -3.92 -11.02
N CYS A 153 5.00 -3.24 -11.84
CA CYS A 153 4.31 -3.87 -12.96
C CYS A 153 5.31 -4.44 -13.98
N ALA A 154 6.37 -3.70 -14.28
CA ALA A 154 7.43 -4.16 -15.18
C ALA A 154 8.09 -5.45 -14.66
N ALA A 155 8.39 -5.52 -13.36
CA ALA A 155 8.95 -6.73 -12.74
C ALA A 155 7.98 -7.92 -12.71
N GLN A 156 6.67 -7.67 -12.74
CA GLN A 156 5.62 -8.69 -12.73
C GLN A 156 5.11 -9.09 -14.12
N GLY A 157 5.53 -8.38 -15.19
CA GLY A 157 4.96 -8.55 -16.53
C GLY A 157 3.53 -8.01 -16.68
N GLN A 158 3.07 -7.15 -15.76
CA GLN A 158 1.78 -6.45 -15.85
C GLN A 158 1.94 -5.12 -16.59
N LYS A 159 0.84 -4.58 -17.11
CA LYS A 159 0.81 -3.28 -17.79
C LYS A 159 0.43 -2.19 -16.80
N ALA A 160 1.27 -1.17 -16.65
CA ALA A 160 0.95 0.03 -15.89
C ALA A 160 0.42 1.13 -16.81
N VAL A 161 -0.72 1.72 -16.45
CA VAL A 161 -1.26 2.95 -17.05
C VAL A 161 -1.20 4.06 -16.00
N VAL A 162 -0.52 5.15 -16.32
CA VAL A 162 -0.36 6.29 -15.40
C VAL A 162 -0.98 7.53 -16.02
N ILE A 163 -2.07 7.99 -15.40
CA ILE A 163 -2.81 9.16 -15.84
C ILE A 163 -2.23 10.39 -15.13
N VAL A 164 -1.92 11.43 -15.89
CA VAL A 164 -1.23 12.62 -15.39
C VAL A 164 -1.79 13.90 -16.00
N PRO A 165 -1.70 15.06 -15.33
CA PRO A 165 -1.91 16.35 -15.98
C PRO A 165 -0.98 16.52 -17.18
N ALA A 166 -1.46 17.07 -18.28
CA ALA A 166 -0.66 17.34 -19.48
C ALA A 166 0.47 18.35 -19.22
N THR A 167 0.36 19.12 -18.14
CA THR A 167 1.37 20.08 -17.66
C THR A 167 2.45 19.44 -16.77
N ALA A 168 2.37 18.13 -16.51
CA ALA A 168 3.32 17.42 -15.66
C ALA A 168 4.75 17.54 -16.22
N PRO A 169 5.74 17.99 -15.41
CA PRO A 169 7.11 18.10 -15.86
C PRO A 169 7.69 16.76 -16.29
N VAL A 170 8.33 16.72 -17.47
CA VAL A 170 8.94 15.50 -18.02
C VAL A 170 9.90 14.83 -17.02
N ALA A 171 10.69 15.62 -16.30
CA ALA A 171 11.62 15.11 -15.28
C ALA A 171 10.94 14.24 -14.20
N LYS A 172 9.68 14.56 -13.84
CA LYS A 172 8.90 13.75 -12.90
C LYS A 172 8.36 12.46 -13.53
N LEU A 173 8.14 12.46 -14.85
CA LEU A 173 7.63 11.32 -15.60
C LEU A 173 8.73 10.38 -16.09
N THR A 174 9.99 10.82 -16.12
CA THR A 174 11.12 10.07 -16.69
C THR A 174 11.21 8.65 -16.13
N GLN A 175 11.20 8.48 -14.80
CA GLN A 175 11.30 7.16 -14.18
C GLN A 175 10.10 6.26 -14.53
N ILE A 176 8.90 6.83 -14.59
CA ILE A 176 7.67 6.13 -14.97
C ILE A 176 7.78 5.60 -16.41
N MET A 177 8.26 6.43 -17.34
CA MET A 177 8.47 6.07 -18.74
C MET A 177 9.58 5.05 -18.92
N MET A 178 10.67 5.14 -18.16
CA MET A 178 11.79 4.19 -18.21
C MET A 178 11.37 2.76 -17.82
N TYR A 179 10.40 2.62 -16.91
CA TYR A 179 9.80 1.32 -16.57
C TYR A 179 8.76 0.84 -17.60
N GLY A 180 8.52 1.57 -18.69
CA GLY A 180 7.64 1.15 -19.77
C GLY A 180 6.14 1.38 -19.52
N ALA A 181 5.77 2.16 -18.51
CA ALA A 181 4.37 2.47 -18.27
C ALA A 181 3.77 3.37 -19.35
N ARG A 182 2.49 3.14 -19.66
CA ARG A 182 1.71 3.97 -20.58
C ARG A 182 1.27 5.26 -19.87
N ILE A 183 1.87 6.38 -20.25
CA ILE A 183 1.41 7.70 -19.80
C ILE A 183 0.17 8.13 -20.58
N VAL A 184 -0.86 8.58 -19.87
CA VAL A 184 -2.08 9.17 -20.44
C VAL A 184 -2.21 10.61 -19.92
N PRO A 185 -1.86 11.62 -20.73
CA PRO A 185 -1.98 13.01 -20.32
C PRO A 185 -3.43 13.50 -20.38
N VAL A 186 -3.84 14.28 -19.37
CA VAL A 186 -5.17 14.90 -19.26
C VAL A 186 -5.03 16.40 -19.29
N LYS A 187 -5.83 17.08 -20.11
CA LYS A 187 -5.93 18.54 -20.09
C LYS A 187 -6.74 18.98 -18.88
N GLY A 188 -6.10 19.04 -17.72
CA GLY A 188 -6.75 19.32 -16.45
C GLY A 188 -5.78 19.29 -15.26
N THR A 189 -6.36 19.25 -14.08
CA THR A 189 -5.71 19.17 -12.77
C THR A 189 -5.35 17.74 -12.38
N TYR A 190 -4.75 17.56 -11.20
CA TYR A 190 -4.54 16.23 -10.62
C TYR A 190 -5.86 15.51 -10.33
N ASP A 191 -6.88 16.25 -9.87
CA ASP A 191 -8.19 15.67 -9.56
C ASP A 191 -8.87 15.17 -10.84
N ASP A 192 -8.74 15.89 -11.96
CA ASP A 192 -9.21 15.42 -13.26
C ASP A 192 -8.52 14.11 -13.70
N ALA A 193 -7.22 13.97 -13.42
CA ALA A 193 -6.49 12.74 -13.69
C ALA A 193 -6.94 11.59 -12.77
N PHE A 194 -7.22 11.88 -11.50
CA PHE A 194 -7.75 10.92 -10.53
C PHE A 194 -9.15 10.44 -10.94
N ASP A 195 -10.06 11.35 -11.24
CA ASP A 195 -11.42 11.04 -11.68
C ASP A 195 -11.42 10.23 -12.98
N LEU A 196 -10.55 10.57 -13.94
CA LEU A 196 -10.40 9.78 -15.16
C LEU A 196 -9.89 8.37 -14.87
N SER A 197 -9.01 8.19 -13.88
CA SER A 197 -8.53 6.87 -13.50
C SER A 197 -9.63 5.98 -12.89
N ILE A 198 -10.58 6.57 -12.15
CA ILE A 198 -11.76 5.87 -11.65
C ILE A 198 -12.66 5.49 -12.83
N LYS A 199 -12.96 6.43 -13.73
CA LYS A 199 -13.78 6.14 -14.93
C LYS A 199 -13.15 5.03 -15.79
N ALA A 200 -11.84 5.04 -15.98
CA ALA A 200 -11.13 3.98 -16.70
C ALA A 200 -11.21 2.62 -15.99
N THR A 201 -11.26 2.63 -14.65
CA THR A 201 -11.44 1.41 -13.84
C THR A 201 -12.83 0.82 -14.07
N GLU A 202 -13.85 1.65 -14.12
CA GLU A 202 -15.26 1.26 -14.33
C GLU A 202 -15.50 0.78 -15.77
N GLU A 203 -15.01 1.55 -16.76
CA GLU A 203 -15.22 1.28 -18.19
C GLU A 203 -14.46 0.05 -18.69
N PHE A 204 -13.17 -0.07 -18.32
CA PHE A 204 -12.29 -1.11 -18.88
C PHE A 204 -12.03 -2.29 -17.93
N GLY A 205 -12.54 -2.24 -16.70
CA GLY A 205 -12.30 -3.29 -15.70
C GLY A 205 -10.83 -3.40 -15.24
N TRP A 206 -10.00 -2.38 -15.50
CA TRP A 206 -8.62 -2.32 -15.03
C TRP A 206 -8.56 -2.28 -13.50
N TYR A 207 -7.46 -2.74 -12.90
CA TYR A 207 -7.30 -2.65 -11.45
C TYR A 207 -6.74 -1.29 -11.03
N ASN A 208 -7.30 -0.64 -10.01
CA ASN A 208 -6.89 0.71 -9.62
C ASN A 208 -6.00 0.69 -8.38
N ARG A 209 -4.86 1.38 -8.42
CA ARG A 209 -3.88 1.44 -7.32
C ARG A 209 -4.03 2.68 -6.43
N ASN A 210 -4.87 3.65 -6.77
CA ASN A 210 -4.87 4.96 -6.13
C ASN A 210 -4.98 4.88 -4.60
N THR A 211 -4.17 5.70 -3.94
CA THR A 211 -4.23 5.87 -2.49
C THR A 211 -5.58 6.47 -2.08
N ALA A 212 -6.09 6.10 -0.90
CA ALA A 212 -7.42 6.48 -0.39
C ALA A 212 -8.62 5.98 -1.23
N PHE A 213 -8.36 5.26 -2.32
CA PHE A 213 -9.38 4.55 -3.11
C PHE A 213 -9.24 3.03 -2.99
N ASN A 214 -8.03 2.50 -3.23
CA ASN A 214 -7.77 1.08 -3.06
C ASN A 214 -7.31 0.77 -1.61
N PRO A 215 -8.08 -0.04 -0.86
CA PRO A 215 -7.80 -0.35 0.54
C PRO A 215 -6.50 -1.15 0.72
N LEU A 216 -6.09 -1.92 -0.28
CA LEU A 216 -4.87 -2.74 -0.22
C LEU A 216 -3.60 -1.90 -0.24
N THR A 217 -3.71 -0.62 -0.59
CA THR A 217 -2.58 0.30 -0.45
C THR A 217 -2.19 0.52 1.00
N ILE A 218 -3.08 0.31 1.97
CA ILE A 218 -2.76 0.33 3.41
C ILE A 218 -2.00 -0.96 3.78
N GLU A 219 -2.45 -2.10 3.26
CA GLU A 219 -1.89 -3.42 3.53
C GLU A 219 -0.42 -3.55 3.12
N GLY A 220 -0.04 -3.01 1.97
CA GLY A 220 1.38 -2.96 1.64
C GLY A 220 2.15 -2.06 2.59
N LYS A 221 1.65 -0.85 2.86
CA LYS A 221 2.35 0.12 3.72
C LYS A 221 2.54 -0.35 5.16
N LYS A 222 1.62 -1.18 5.67
CA LYS A 222 1.71 -1.69 7.04
C LYS A 222 2.92 -2.60 7.29
N THR A 223 3.48 -3.20 6.24
CA THR A 223 4.63 -4.10 6.34
C THR A 223 5.84 -3.45 7.02
N VAL A 224 5.99 -2.12 6.94
CA VAL A 224 7.06 -1.42 7.65
C VAL A 224 6.95 -1.55 9.17
N ALA A 225 5.73 -1.67 9.72
CA ALA A 225 5.54 -1.84 11.16
C ALA A 225 6.03 -3.22 11.62
N PHE A 226 5.79 -4.26 10.81
CA PHE A 226 6.30 -5.61 11.07
C PHE A 226 7.83 -5.63 11.01
N GLU A 227 8.43 -4.96 10.03
CA GLU A 227 9.89 -4.82 9.95
C GLU A 227 10.47 -4.06 11.13
N LEU A 228 9.84 -2.96 11.56
CA LEU A 228 10.29 -2.22 12.74
C LEU A 228 10.22 -3.10 13.99
N PHE A 229 9.13 -3.83 14.17
CA PHE A 229 8.97 -4.76 15.29
C PHE A 229 10.05 -5.84 15.27
N GLU A 230 10.36 -6.41 14.12
CA GLU A 230 11.44 -7.38 13.95
C GLU A 230 12.82 -6.77 14.26
N GLN A 231 13.16 -5.66 13.60
CA GLN A 231 14.47 -5.01 13.67
C GLN A 231 14.78 -4.43 15.06
N LEU A 232 13.74 -4.15 15.86
CA LEU A 232 13.85 -3.73 17.26
C LEU A 232 13.75 -4.89 18.25
N GLY A 233 13.87 -6.13 17.79
CA GLY A 233 13.91 -7.31 18.67
C GLY A 233 12.57 -7.61 19.34
N HIS A 234 11.47 -7.49 18.59
CA HIS A 234 10.10 -7.67 19.05
C HIS A 234 9.69 -6.67 20.14
N THR A 235 10.24 -5.45 20.06
CA THR A 235 9.83 -4.31 20.87
C THR A 235 9.35 -3.16 19.98
N ILE A 236 8.52 -2.28 20.52
CA ILE A 236 8.01 -1.11 19.81
C ILE A 236 8.66 0.17 20.37
N PRO A 237 8.92 1.19 19.52
CA PRO A 237 9.37 2.48 20.01
C PRO A 237 8.22 3.24 20.70
N ASP A 238 8.56 4.12 21.64
CA ASP A 238 7.56 4.95 22.33
C ASP A 238 6.81 5.89 21.38
N ARG A 239 7.48 6.31 20.31
CA ARG A 239 6.98 7.27 19.31
C ARG A 239 7.48 6.91 17.92
N ILE A 240 6.60 7.06 16.94
CA ILE A 240 6.94 6.94 15.52
C ILE A 240 6.50 8.22 14.82
N PHE A 241 7.44 8.88 14.17
CA PHE A 241 7.18 10.07 13.39
C PHE A 241 7.04 9.68 11.92
N VAL A 242 5.87 9.95 11.34
CA VAL A 242 5.56 9.63 9.95
C VAL A 242 5.23 10.92 9.22
N PRO A 243 5.98 11.32 8.17
CA PRO A 243 5.60 12.44 7.33
C PRO A 243 4.23 12.21 6.68
N VAL A 244 3.33 13.19 6.79
CA VAL A 244 1.95 13.05 6.33
C VAL A 244 1.70 13.92 5.10
N GLY A 245 1.42 13.27 3.97
CA GLY A 245 0.81 13.87 2.80
C GLY A 245 -0.67 13.46 2.71
N ASP A 246 -0.95 12.39 1.97
CA ASP A 246 -2.30 11.82 1.79
C ASP A 246 -2.88 11.08 3.02
N GLY A 247 -2.15 10.99 4.13
CA GLY A 247 -2.60 10.29 5.34
C GLY A 247 -2.44 8.77 5.32
N VAL A 248 -2.23 8.12 4.17
CA VAL A 248 -2.33 6.66 4.10
C VAL A 248 -1.06 5.95 4.54
N ILE A 249 0.10 6.62 4.51
CA ILE A 249 1.34 6.06 5.11
C ILE A 249 1.15 5.87 6.61
N ILE A 250 0.72 6.91 7.34
CA ILE A 250 0.50 6.80 8.78
C ILE A 250 -0.62 5.79 9.10
N SER A 251 -1.70 5.73 8.30
CA SER A 251 -2.73 4.69 8.46
C SER A 251 -2.19 3.28 8.27
N GLY A 252 -1.29 3.07 7.29
CA GLY A 252 -0.61 1.79 7.07
C GLY A 252 0.26 1.40 8.27
N VAL A 253 1.14 2.30 8.72
CA VAL A 253 1.98 2.08 9.90
C VAL A 253 1.13 1.72 11.11
N TYR A 254 0.07 2.50 11.36
CA TYR A 254 -0.87 2.24 12.45
C TYR A 254 -1.52 0.86 12.33
N LYS A 255 -2.05 0.51 11.16
CA LYS A 255 -2.69 -0.79 10.90
C LYS A 255 -1.75 -1.96 11.16
N GLY A 256 -0.46 -1.82 10.87
CA GLY A 256 0.50 -2.89 11.10
C GLY A 256 0.73 -3.15 12.59
N PHE A 257 0.86 -2.11 13.41
CA PHE A 257 0.93 -2.27 14.86
C PHE A 257 -0.40 -2.73 15.46
N GLU A 258 -1.53 -2.29 14.92
CA GLU A 258 -2.84 -2.79 15.31
C GLU A 258 -2.97 -4.30 15.03
N ASP A 259 -2.50 -4.79 13.88
CA ASP A 259 -2.49 -6.22 13.57
C ASP A 259 -1.63 -7.02 14.56
N LEU A 260 -0.44 -6.50 14.93
CA LEU A 260 0.40 -7.12 15.94
C LEU A 260 -0.30 -7.17 17.31
N LEU A 261 -1.02 -6.12 17.67
CA LEU A 261 -1.77 -6.06 18.94
C LEU A 261 -2.93 -7.06 18.98
N GLN A 262 -3.60 -7.30 17.84
CA GLN A 262 -4.65 -8.31 17.74
C GLN A 262 -4.14 -9.75 17.87
N LEU A 263 -2.82 -9.97 17.79
CA LEU A 263 -2.17 -11.29 17.87
C LEU A 263 -1.49 -11.57 19.22
N GLN A 264 -1.60 -10.64 20.18
CA GLN A 264 -1.18 -10.86 21.57
C GLN A 264 -2.26 -11.60 22.36
#